data_AF-A0A353U235-F1
#
_entry.id   AF-A0A353U235-F1
#
_cell.length_a   1.000
_cell.length_b   1.000
_cell.length_c   1.000
_cell.angle_alpha   90.00
_cell.angle_beta   90.00
_cell.angle_gamma   90.00
#
_symmetry.space_group_name_H-M   'P 1'
#
loop_
_entity.id
_entity.type
_entity.pdbx_description
1 polymer ?
#
loop_
_entity_poly.entity_id
_entity_poly.type
_entity_poly.pdbx_seq_one_letter_code
_entity_poly.pdbx_strand_id
1 'polypeptide(L)'
;METATKKKKNYIDLFLNILEKGGNALPNPATLFALFALLILVLSAVGSWLGWEAVHPATGEVIKTVNLFSKEGIGMIINKMVTNFTEFAPLGIVLVAMLGI
;
A
#
# COMPACT_ATOMS: atom_id res chain seq x y z
N MET A 1 39.20 38.86 -2.02
CA MET A 1 38.21 38.32 -2.98
C MET A 1 38.39 36.82 -3.01
N GLU A 2 37.56 36.08 -2.29
CA GLU A 2 37.64 34.62 -2.20
C GLU A 2 36.74 34.02 -3.29
N THR A 3 37.35 33.41 -4.30
CA THR A 3 36.65 32.86 -5.46
C THR A 3 35.98 31.54 -5.09
N ALA A 4 34.65 31.54 -5.00
CA ALA A 4 33.85 30.33 -4.84
C ALA A 4 34.02 29.39 -6.05
N THR A 5 34.76 28.30 -5.85
CA THR A 5 34.94 27.23 -6.84
C THR A 5 33.65 26.45 -7.02
N LYS A 6 33.00 26.63 -8.18
CA LYS A 6 31.74 25.97 -8.56
C LYS A 6 32.00 24.47 -8.75
N LYS A 7 31.71 23.66 -7.72
CA LYS A 7 31.84 22.20 -7.71
C LYS A 7 31.03 21.61 -8.88
N LYS A 8 31.69 20.91 -9.82
CA LYS A 8 31.00 20.19 -10.90
C LYS A 8 30.06 19.18 -10.25
N LYS A 9 28.74 19.31 -10.47
CA LYS A 9 27.75 18.34 -9.96
C LYS A 9 28.10 16.97 -10.53
N ASN A 10 28.50 16.05 -9.66
CA ASN A 10 28.78 14.69 -10.04
C ASN A 10 27.45 13.97 -10.31
N TYR A 11 27.41 13.03 -11.26
CA TYR A 11 26.19 12.24 -11.54
C TYR A 11 25.66 11.53 -10.29
N ILE A 12 26.56 11.17 -9.37
CA ILE A 12 26.23 10.60 -8.06
C ILE A 12 25.50 11.61 -7.18
N ASP A 13 25.92 12.88 -7.15
CA ASP A 13 25.25 13.91 -6.38
C ASP A 13 23.82 14.15 -6.90
N LEU A 14 23.62 14.11 -8.22
CA LEU A 14 22.28 14.21 -8.80
C LEU A 14 21.40 13.02 -8.43
N PHE A 15 21.95 11.81 -8.46
CA PHE A 15 21.25 10.59 -8.05
C PHE A 15 20.86 10.63 -6.56
N LEU A 16 21.78 11.00 -5.67
CA LEU A 16 21.51 11.13 -4.23
C LEU A 16 20.44 12.20 -3.95
N ASN A 17 20.47 13.33 -4.65
CA ASN A 17 19.45 14.36 -4.55
C ASN A 17 18.04 13.87 -4.94
N ILE A 18 17.93 12.95 -5.89
CA ILE A 18 16.65 12.34 -6.28
C ILE A 18 16.17 11.38 -5.19
N LEU A 19 17.06 10.53 -4.67
CA LEU A 19 16.75 9.60 -3.58
C LEU A 19 16.31 10.30 -2.30
N GLU A 20 17.03 11.35 -1.90
CA GLU A 20 16.71 12.14 -0.70
C GLU A 20 15.34 12.81 -0.83
N LYS A 21 15.07 13.43 -1.99
CA LYS A 21 13.75 14.01 -2.27
C LYS A 21 12.66 12.95 -2.31
N GLY A 22 12.91 11.79 -2.90
CA GLY A 22 11.96 10.68 -2.95
C GLY A 22 11.66 10.12 -1.55
N GLY A 23 12.69 9.88 -0.74
CA GLY A 23 12.55 9.39 0.63
C GLY A 23 11.80 10.37 1.54
N ASN A 24 12.09 11.67 1.43
CA ASN A 24 11.40 12.69 2.22
C ASN A 24 9.97 13.00 1.72
N ALA A 25 9.64 12.66 0.48
CA ALA A 25 8.30 12.83 -0.07
C ALA A 25 7.34 11.70 0.34
N LEU A 26 7.84 10.57 0.84
CA LEU A 26 6.98 9.48 1.28
C LEU A 26 6.26 9.87 2.57
N PRO A 27 4.92 9.79 2.61
CA PRO A 27 4.19 10.02 3.83
C PRO A 27 4.55 8.92 4.85
N ASN A 28 4.26 9.18 6.13
CA ASN A 28 4.45 8.14 7.15
C ASN A 28 3.72 6.84 6.75
N PRO A 29 4.20 5.66 7.20
CA PRO A 29 3.66 4.38 6.75
C PRO A 29 2.14 4.25 6.94
N ALA A 30 1.59 4.75 8.06
CA ALA A 30 0.15 4.64 8.33
C ALA A 30 -0.69 5.40 7.27
N THR A 31 -0.28 6.63 6.92
CA THR A 31 -0.93 7.40 5.86
C THR A 31 -0.80 6.72 4.51
N LEU A 32 0.36 6.12 4.21
CA LEU A 32 0.56 5.38 2.96
C LEU A 32 -0.42 4.20 2.84
N PHE A 33 -0.58 3.39 3.89
CA PHE A 33 -1.55 2.29 3.90
C PHE A 33 -2.99 2.78 3.81
N ALA A 34 -3.34 3.89 4.47
CA ALA A 34 -4.67 4.48 4.35
C ALA A 34 -4.97 4.93 2.91
N LEU A 35 -3.99 5.54 2.24
CA LEU A 35 -4.11 5.91 0.83
C LEU A 35 -4.26 4.68 -0.07
N PHE A 36 -3.50 3.61 0.17
CA PHE A 36 -3.65 2.35 -0.57
C PHE A 36 -5.01 1.70 -0.34
N ALA A 37 -5.52 1.69 0.89
CA ALA A 37 -6.85 1.17 1.18
C ALA A 37 -7.93 1.96 0.42
N LEU A 38 -7.85 3.29 0.44
CA LEU A 38 -8.76 4.16 -0.32
C LEU A 38 -8.66 3.92 -1.84
N LEU A 39 -7.43 3.78 -2.35
CA LEU A 39 -7.18 3.49 -3.75
C LEU A 39 -7.82 2.16 -4.16
N ILE A 40 -7.68 1.10 -3.35
CA ILE A 40 -8.29 -0.21 -3.61
C ILE A 40 -9.82 -0.13 -3.58
N LEU A 41 -10.43 0.66 -2.69
CA LEU A 41 -11.88 0.90 -2.74
C LEU A 41 -12.31 1.44 -4.10
N VAL A 42 -11.63 2.47 -4.60
CA VAL A 42 -11.93 3.08 -5.91
C VAL A 42 -11.68 2.10 -7.06
N LEU A 43 -10.52 1.43 -7.09
CA LEU A 43 -10.18 0.46 -8.13
C LEU A 43 -11.15 -0.72 -8.15
N SER A 44 -11.65 -1.16 -6.99
CA SER A 44 -12.62 -2.26 -6.90
C SER A 44 -13.97 -1.90 -7.55
N ALA A 45 -14.42 -0.65 -7.38
CA ALA A 45 -15.64 -0.17 -8.03
C ALA A 45 -15.45 0.00 -9.53
N VAL A 46 -14.34 0.59 -9.96
CA VAL A 46 -14.03 0.76 -11.39
C VAL A 46 -13.88 -0.59 -12.08
N GLY A 47 -13.12 -1.51 -11.51
CA GLY A 47 -12.91 -2.85 -12.07
C GLY A 47 -14.21 -3.64 -12.16
N SER A 48 -15.05 -3.58 -11.12
CA SER A 48 -16.36 -4.22 -11.13
C SER A 48 -17.32 -3.59 -12.15
N TRP A 49 -17.26 -2.27 -12.34
CA TRP A 49 -18.09 -1.58 -13.33
C TRP A 49 -17.68 -1.92 -14.76
N LEU A 50 -16.38 -2.05 -15.02
CA LEU A 50 -15.83 -2.47 -16.31
C LEU A 50 -15.92 -3.99 -16.56
N GLY A 51 -16.36 -4.76 -15.57
CA GLY A 51 -16.51 -6.21 -15.68
C GLY A 51 -15.18 -6.96 -15.75
N TRP A 52 -14.16 -6.51 -15.03
CA TRP A 52 -12.86 -7.19 -15.00
C TRP A 52 -12.97 -8.62 -14.45
N GLU A 53 -12.41 -9.54 -15.20
CA GLU A 53 -12.32 -10.96 -14.84
C GLU A 53 -11.00 -11.58 -15.31
N ALA A 54 -10.58 -12.62 -14.61
CA ALA A 54 -9.37 -13.37 -14.92
C ALA A 54 -9.59 -14.86 -14.64
N VAL A 55 -8.95 -15.73 -15.43
CA VAL A 55 -8.98 -17.17 -15.19
C VAL A 55 -7.93 -17.53 -14.16
N HIS A 56 -8.34 -18.23 -13.11
CA HIS A 56 -7.44 -18.73 -12.08
C HIS A 56 -6.50 -19.79 -12.68
N PRO A 57 -5.16 -19.61 -12.64
CA PRO A 57 -4.23 -20.49 -13.34
C PRO A 57 -4.20 -21.92 -12.77
N ALA A 58 -4.48 -22.09 -11.47
CA ALA A 58 -4.51 -23.42 -10.83
C ALA A 58 -5.84 -24.17 -10.96
N THR A 59 -7.00 -23.49 -10.90
CA THR A 59 -8.32 -24.15 -10.86
C THR A 59 -9.09 -24.04 -12.18
N GLY A 60 -8.72 -23.11 -13.06
CA GLY A 60 -9.45 -22.81 -14.29
C GLY A 60 -10.75 -22.02 -14.08
N GLU A 61 -11.07 -21.63 -12.84
CA GLU A 61 -12.27 -20.87 -12.52
C GLU A 61 -12.13 -19.40 -12.93
N VAL A 62 -13.24 -18.77 -13.31
CA VAL A 62 -13.28 -17.34 -13.63
C VAL A 62 -13.44 -16.54 -12.34
N ILE A 63 -12.42 -15.74 -12.01
CA ILE A 63 -12.41 -14.80 -10.89
C ILE A 63 -12.94 -13.46 -11.39
N LYS A 64 -13.93 -12.90 -10.69
CA LYS A 64 -14.49 -11.58 -11.00
C LYS A 64 -14.10 -10.57 -9.95
N THR A 65 -13.93 -9.31 -10.34
CA THR A 65 -13.71 -8.22 -9.39
C THR A 65 -14.93 -7.98 -8.51
N VAL A 66 -14.70 -7.75 -7.22
CA VAL A 66 -15.75 -7.47 -6.22
C VAL A 66 -15.78 -5.98 -5.92
N ASN A 67 -16.94 -5.33 -6.05
CA ASN A 67 -17.10 -3.93 -5.70
C ASN A 67 -17.19 -3.74 -4.18
N LEU A 68 -16.19 -3.09 -3.57
CA LEU A 68 -16.15 -2.85 -2.14
C LEU A 68 -17.08 -1.70 -1.67
N PHE A 69 -17.52 -0.82 -2.57
CA PHE A 69 -18.52 0.22 -2.26
C PHE A 69 -19.97 -0.32 -2.26
N SER A 70 -20.19 -1.56 -2.71
CA SER A 70 -21.50 -2.20 -2.61
C SER A 70 -21.92 -2.42 -1.16
N LYS A 71 -23.21 -2.66 -0.92
CA LYS A 71 -23.72 -2.97 0.43
C LYS A 71 -23.02 -4.21 1.00
N GLU A 72 -22.82 -5.22 0.17
CA GLU A 72 -22.13 -6.46 0.50
C GLU A 72 -20.65 -6.21 0.78
N GLY A 73 -20.00 -5.37 -0.03
CA GLY A 73 -18.59 -4.98 0.12
C GLY A 73 -18.32 -4.21 1.41
N ILE A 74 -19.14 -3.21 1.72
CA ILE A 74 -19.05 -2.45 2.98
C ILE A 74 -19.32 -3.37 4.17
N GLY A 75 -20.34 -4.23 4.07
CA GLY A 75 -20.62 -5.26 5.07
C GLY A 75 -19.41 -6.17 5.30
N MET A 76 -18.73 -6.60 4.23
CA MET A 76 -17.51 -7.41 4.32
C MET A 76 -16.40 -6.67 5.05
N ILE A 77 -16.16 -5.39 4.73
CA ILE A 77 -15.12 -4.58 5.37
C ILE A 77 -15.37 -4.48 6.87
N ILE A 78 -16.59 -4.11 7.28
CA ILE A 78 -16.93 -3.92 8.69
C ILE A 78 -16.85 -5.25 9.44
N ASN A 79 -17.43 -6.31 8.89
CA ASN A 79 -17.47 -7.62 9.55
C ASN A 79 -16.09 -8.26 9.69
N LYS A 80 -15.18 -8.05 8.74
CA LYS A 80 -13.82 -8.62 8.77
C LYS A 80 -12.77 -7.69 9.34
N MET A 81 -13.10 -6.43 9.67
CA MET A 81 -12.12 -5.43 10.09
C MET A 81 -11.26 -5.89 11.27
N VAL A 82 -11.91 -6.33 12.35
CA VAL A 82 -11.23 -6.77 13.57
C VAL A 82 -10.44 -8.05 13.31
N THR A 83 -11.07 -9.05 12.68
CA THR A 83 -10.43 -10.32 12.35
C THR A 83 -9.18 -10.13 11.49
N ASN A 84 -9.25 -9.32 10.44
CA ASN A 84 -8.10 -9.01 9.58
C ASN A 84 -6.96 -8.34 10.36
N PHE A 85 -7.28 -7.48 11.33
CA PHE A 85 -6.28 -6.81 12.16
C PHE A 85 -5.64 -7.80 13.15
N THR A 86 -6.44 -8.59 13.86
CA THR A 86 -5.95 -9.52 14.89
C THR A 86 -5.26 -10.75 14.33
N GLU A 87 -5.67 -11.24 13.16
CA GLU A 87 -5.08 -12.39 12.48
C GLU A 87 -3.85 -12.02 11.63
N PHE A 88 -3.48 -10.74 11.58
CA PHE A 88 -2.26 -10.33 10.92
C PHE A 88 -1.06 -10.96 11.62
N ALA A 89 -0.47 -12.00 11.02
CA ALA A 89 0.54 -12.85 11.64
C ALA A 89 1.69 -12.08 12.34
N PRO A 90 2.23 -10.98 11.79
CA PRO A 90 3.26 -10.20 12.46
C PRO A 90 2.78 -9.50 13.74
N LEU A 91 1.50 -9.18 13.89
CA LEU A 91 0.98 -8.44 15.05
C LEU A 91 1.12 -9.28 16.33
N GLY A 92 0.68 -10.54 16.29
CA GLY A 92 0.70 -11.42 17.46
C GLY A 92 2.09 -11.62 18.03
N ILE A 93 3.07 -11.95 17.17
CA ILE A 93 4.44 -12.22 17.61
C ILE A 93 5.11 -10.96 18.18
N VAL A 94 4.83 -9.78 17.61
CA VAL A 94 5.37 -8.50 18.10
C VAL A 94 4.79 -8.14 19.45
N LEU A 95 3.47 -8.30 19.65
CA LEU A 95 2.83 -8.02 20.94
C LEU A 95 3.34 -8.95 22.05
N VAL A 96 3.49 -10.25 21.74
CA VAL A 96 4.07 -11.24 22.68
C VAL A 96 5.50 -10.86 23.05
N ALA A 97 6.33 -10.53 22.06
CA ALA A 97 7.72 -10.11 22.30
C ALA A 97 7.80 -8.82 23.15
N MET A 98 6.89 -7.86 22.96
CA MET A 98 6.84 -6.64 23.78
C MET A 98 6.43 -6.89 25.24
N LEU A 99 5.69 -7.97 25.52
CA LEU A 99 5.35 -8.39 26.87
C LEU A 99 6.50 -9.14 27.58
N GLY A 100 7.58 -9.46 26.87
CA GLY A 100 8.78 -10.08 27.44
C GLY A 100 8.65 -11.58 27.71
N ILE A 101 7.74 -12.26 27.01
CA ILE A 101 7.55 -13.72 27.05
C ILE A 101 7.81 -14.36 25.69
#